data_AF-A0A7J8DIP8-F1
#
_entry.id   AF-A0A7J8DIP8-F1
#
_cell.length_a   1.000
_cell.length_b   1.000
_cell.length_c   1.000
_cell.angle_alpha   90.00
_cell.angle_beta   90.00
_cell.angle_gamma   90.00
#
_symmetry.space_group_name_H-M   'P 1'
#
loop_
_entity.id
_entity.type
_entity.pdbx_description
1 polymer ?
#
loop_
_entity_poly.entity_id
_entity_poly.type
_entity_poly.pdbx_seq_one_letter_code
_entity_poly.pdbx_strand_id
1 'polypeptide(L)'
;MATIKLWFGRQNFHLSKSFLLLKIIAVVFAVLLFCEFLIYYLVIFRCNWPEVKIRGYDSERETLEPVLKAMFLADTHLLGKVRGHWLDKLRREWQMERAFQTALWLLQPEVVFILGDIFDEGKWSSSQAWADDVERFHKMFRHPHHVQLKVVAGNHDIGFHYQMSTYRIKRFEKVFNRERLFSWKGINFVMVNSVALEGDGCNICSEAEAELIKISHKLNCSRELLWWLRPRLVLSGHTHSACEVLHGAGVPEVSVPSFSWRNRNNPSFIMGSMTPTEHALAKCYLPLEDTVLITYCGAAGFLVVLMLIHFGLLASPFLFGWQLLRKFKTV
;
A
#
# COMPACT_ATOMS: atom_id res chain seq x y z
N MET A 1 34.02 -63.83 31.41
CA MET A 1 32.80 -63.03 31.69
C MET A 1 33.23 -61.62 32.06
N ALA A 2 32.97 -60.64 31.20
CA ALA A 2 32.74 -59.21 31.52
C ALA A 2 32.66 -58.44 30.20
N THR A 3 31.46 -58.32 29.66
CA THR A 3 31.13 -57.44 28.53
C THR A 3 31.22 -55.97 28.97
N ILE A 4 32.17 -55.22 28.43
CA ILE A 4 32.18 -53.76 28.48
C ILE A 4 31.18 -53.25 27.44
N LYS A 5 29.96 -52.93 27.87
CA LYS A 5 28.97 -52.23 27.06
C LYS A 5 29.37 -50.76 26.96
N LEU A 6 29.77 -50.33 25.78
CA LEU A 6 29.91 -48.92 25.41
C LEU A 6 28.59 -48.17 25.64
N TRP A 7 28.60 -47.23 26.59
CA TRP A 7 27.53 -46.25 26.80
C TRP A 7 28.00 -44.89 26.25
N PHE A 8 28.07 -44.73 24.93
CA PHE A 8 28.46 -43.47 24.27
C PHE A 8 27.47 -43.00 23.19
N GLY A 9 26.27 -43.59 23.12
CA GLY A 9 25.28 -43.28 22.08
C GLY A 9 24.26 -42.18 22.41
N ARG A 10 24.12 -41.77 23.67
CA ARG A 10 22.98 -40.92 24.10
C ARG A 10 23.25 -39.42 24.07
N GLN A 11 24.49 -38.98 24.34
CA GLN A 11 24.85 -37.55 24.35
C GLN A 11 25.01 -36.95 22.95
N ASN A 12 25.65 -37.66 22.00
CA ASN A 12 25.85 -37.18 20.63
C ASN A 12 24.52 -37.00 19.86
N PHE A 13 23.54 -37.85 20.13
CA PHE A 13 22.21 -37.77 19.50
C PHE A 13 21.42 -36.54 19.96
N HIS A 14 21.59 -36.14 21.23
CA HIS A 14 20.91 -34.97 21.80
C HIS A 14 21.53 -33.65 21.31
N LEU A 15 22.86 -33.61 21.17
CA LEU A 15 23.59 -32.45 20.66
C LEU A 15 23.31 -32.21 19.16
N SER A 16 23.26 -33.28 18.37
CA SER A 16 22.93 -33.23 16.92
C SER A 16 21.50 -32.74 16.65
N LYS A 17 20.52 -33.21 17.44
CA LYS A 17 19.12 -32.74 17.35
C LYS A 17 18.97 -31.26 17.74
N SER A 18 19.69 -30.82 18.78
CA SER A 18 19.71 -29.42 19.19
C SER A 18 20.24 -28.50 18.08
N PHE A 19 21.30 -28.93 17.39
CA PHE A 19 21.88 -28.16 16.28
C PHE A 19 20.97 -28.11 15.04
N LEU A 20 20.25 -29.18 14.73
CA LEU A 20 19.24 -29.18 13.66
C LEU A 20 18.09 -28.22 13.99
N LEU A 21 17.56 -28.29 15.21
CA LEU A 21 16.47 -27.42 15.66
C LEU A 21 16.86 -25.95 15.56
N LEU A 22 18.07 -25.59 16.00
CA LEU A 22 18.61 -24.23 15.86
C LEU A 22 18.67 -23.77 14.40
N LYS A 23 19.09 -24.63 13.47
CA LYS A 23 19.10 -24.31 12.03
C LYS A 23 17.70 -24.06 11.48
N ILE A 24 16.73 -24.91 11.84
CA ILE A 24 15.34 -24.76 11.40
C ILE A 24 14.78 -23.44 11.92
N ILE A 25 14.97 -23.16 13.21
CA ILE A 25 14.53 -21.90 13.84
C ILE A 25 15.17 -20.71 13.13
N ALA A 26 16.49 -20.75 12.86
CA ALA A 26 17.19 -19.67 12.18
C ALA A 26 16.65 -19.42 10.77
N VAL A 27 16.38 -20.48 9.99
CA VAL A 27 15.82 -20.36 8.64
C VAL A 27 14.41 -19.80 8.67
N VAL A 28 13.53 -20.34 9.53
CA VAL A 28 12.15 -19.85 9.68
C VAL A 28 12.15 -18.38 10.09
N PHE A 29 12.97 -18.01 11.09
CA PHE A 29 13.11 -16.64 11.53
C PHE A 29 13.63 -15.72 10.42
N ALA A 30 14.67 -16.12 9.70
CA ALA A 30 15.24 -15.32 8.61
C ALA A 30 14.22 -15.07 7.49
N VAL A 31 13.44 -16.08 7.12
CA VAL A 31 12.41 -15.97 6.07
C VAL A 31 11.25 -15.11 6.53
N LEU A 32 10.77 -15.27 7.76
CA LEU A 32 9.75 -14.39 8.33
C LEU A 32 10.25 -12.94 8.42
N LEU A 33 11.48 -12.71 8.90
CA LEU A 33 12.07 -11.37 8.98
C LEU A 33 12.20 -10.75 7.58
N PHE A 34 12.58 -11.53 6.58
CA PHE A 34 12.68 -11.04 5.21
C PHE A 34 11.30 -10.71 4.63
N CYS A 35 10.38 -11.67 4.60
CA CYS A 35 9.08 -11.56 3.94
C CYS A 35 8.11 -10.61 4.65
N GLU A 36 8.16 -10.54 5.99
CA GLU A 36 7.22 -9.75 6.78
C GLU A 36 7.74 -8.35 7.14
N PHE A 37 9.02 -8.08 6.92
CA PHE A 37 9.62 -6.81 7.32
C PHE A 37 10.62 -6.25 6.30
N LEU A 38 11.75 -6.93 6.06
CA LEU A 38 12.86 -6.33 5.28
C LEU A 38 12.51 -6.07 3.82
N ILE A 39 11.69 -6.91 3.19
CA ILE A 39 11.35 -6.78 1.78
C ILE A 39 10.68 -5.42 1.46
N TYR A 40 9.88 -4.88 2.38
CA TYR A 40 9.24 -3.59 2.20
C TYR A 40 10.27 -2.45 2.14
N TYR A 41 11.29 -2.49 3.02
CA TYR A 41 12.38 -1.51 2.98
C TYR A 41 13.18 -1.62 1.68
N LEU A 42 13.53 -2.84 1.26
CA LEU A 42 14.31 -3.05 0.04
C LEU A 42 13.58 -2.56 -1.22
N VAL A 43 12.27 -2.74 -1.30
CA VAL A 43 11.48 -2.31 -2.45
C VAL A 43 11.25 -0.79 -2.42
N ILE A 44 10.78 -0.26 -1.29
CA ILE A 44 10.41 1.17 -1.16
C ILE A 44 11.63 2.09 -1.17
N PHE A 45 12.78 1.66 -0.65
CA PHE A 45 14.03 2.44 -0.67
C PHE A 45 14.51 2.81 -2.09
N ARG A 46 14.05 2.09 -3.11
CA ARG A 46 14.37 2.41 -4.52
C ARG A 46 13.52 3.56 -5.08
N CYS A 47 12.52 4.02 -4.36
CA CYS A 47 11.63 5.09 -4.78
C CYS A 47 12.23 6.45 -4.42
N ASN A 48 12.24 7.37 -5.37
CA ASN A 48 12.69 8.74 -5.18
C ASN A 48 11.57 9.72 -5.52
N TRP A 49 11.51 10.82 -4.78
CA TRP A 49 10.60 11.92 -5.12
C TRP A 49 10.93 12.46 -6.52
N PRO A 50 9.95 12.62 -7.41
CA PRO A 50 10.20 13.14 -8.75
C PRO A 50 10.60 14.62 -8.69
N GLU A 51 11.45 15.05 -9.61
CA GLU A 51 11.90 16.44 -9.70
C GLU A 51 10.86 17.28 -10.45
N VAL A 52 10.56 18.46 -9.91
CA VAL A 52 9.69 19.45 -10.57
C VAL A 52 10.58 20.47 -11.24
N LYS A 53 10.30 20.79 -12.51
CA LYS A 53 11.00 21.85 -13.23
C LYS A 53 10.60 23.20 -12.64
N ILE A 54 11.45 23.79 -11.82
CA ILE A 54 11.26 25.16 -11.34
C ILE A 54 11.58 26.07 -12.54
N ARG A 55 10.57 26.79 -13.06
CA ARG A 55 10.81 27.80 -14.10
C ARG A 55 11.59 28.95 -13.49
N GLY A 56 12.90 28.99 -13.73
CA GLY A 56 13.71 30.18 -13.49
C GLY A 56 13.35 31.25 -14.52
N TYR A 57 12.66 32.30 -14.08
CA TYR A 57 12.64 33.57 -14.80
C TYR A 57 13.64 34.50 -14.12
N ASP A 58 14.44 35.18 -14.92
CA ASP A 58 15.63 35.92 -14.53
C ASP A 58 15.45 36.88 -13.33
N SER A 59 16.58 37.07 -12.62
CA SER A 59 16.93 38.15 -11.69
C SER A 59 16.41 38.13 -10.25
N GLU A 60 17.37 37.98 -9.33
CA GLU A 60 17.48 38.68 -8.03
C GLU A 60 16.24 38.72 -7.13
N ARG A 61 15.76 37.56 -6.69
CA ARG A 61 15.21 37.28 -5.34
C ARG A 61 14.73 35.84 -5.28
N GLU A 62 15.66 34.94 -4.94
CA GLU A 62 15.39 33.51 -4.75
C GLU A 62 14.50 33.26 -3.53
N THR A 63 13.18 33.30 -3.71
CA THR A 63 12.30 32.48 -2.87
C THR A 63 11.95 31.24 -3.68
N LEU A 64 12.72 30.16 -3.49
CA LEU A 64 12.38 28.83 -4.00
C LEU A 64 10.94 28.50 -3.56
N GLU A 65 10.04 28.26 -4.52
CA GLU A 65 8.67 27.84 -4.19
C GLU A 65 8.75 26.54 -3.35
N PRO A 66 8.05 26.47 -2.20
CA PRO A 66 8.13 25.29 -1.36
C PRO A 66 7.48 24.10 -2.07
N VAL A 67 8.30 23.11 -2.44
CA VAL A 67 7.81 21.87 -3.04
C VAL A 67 7.05 21.06 -1.99
N LEU A 68 5.82 20.69 -2.30
CA LEU A 68 4.99 19.78 -1.53
C LEU A 68 5.27 18.34 -1.95
N LYS A 69 5.61 17.49 -0.98
CA LYS A 69 5.71 16.04 -1.15
C LYS A 69 4.42 15.35 -0.72
N ALA A 70 3.66 14.84 -1.69
CA ALA A 70 2.38 14.17 -1.46
C ALA A 70 2.41 12.70 -1.90
N MET A 71 1.84 11.81 -1.09
CA MET A 71 1.59 10.42 -1.46
C MET A 71 0.12 10.21 -1.79
N PHE A 72 -0.17 9.41 -2.80
CA PHE A 72 -1.52 9.04 -3.21
C PHE A 72 -1.67 7.53 -3.23
N LEU A 73 -2.55 7.02 -2.39
CA LEU A 73 -2.96 5.62 -2.29
C LEU A 73 -4.37 5.49 -2.87
N ALA A 74 -4.76 4.30 -3.31
CA ALA A 74 -6.13 4.01 -3.71
C ALA A 74 -6.47 2.54 -3.41
N ASP A 75 -7.78 2.26 -3.36
CA ASP A 75 -8.35 0.91 -3.36
C ASP A 75 -7.68 0.01 -2.31
N THR A 76 -7.72 0.41 -1.04
CA THR A 76 -7.13 -0.38 0.05
C THR A 76 -7.96 -1.62 0.37
N HIS A 77 -9.28 -1.57 0.15
CA HIS A 77 -10.24 -2.67 0.35
C HIS A 77 -10.00 -3.45 1.66
N LEU A 78 -10.10 -2.76 2.80
CA LEU A 78 -10.11 -3.42 4.09
C LEU A 78 -11.26 -4.43 4.12
N LEU A 79 -10.92 -5.69 4.37
CA LEU A 79 -11.89 -6.78 4.34
C LEU A 79 -12.87 -6.63 5.51
N GLY A 80 -14.16 -6.59 5.16
CA GLY A 80 -15.23 -6.51 6.13
C GLY A 80 -15.59 -7.87 6.74
N LYS A 81 -16.59 -7.86 7.63
CA LYS A 81 -17.02 -9.01 8.41
C LYS A 81 -17.86 -10.02 7.61
N VAL A 82 -18.49 -9.61 6.51
CA VAL A 82 -19.52 -10.40 5.82
C VAL A 82 -18.90 -11.44 4.90
N ARG A 83 -18.00 -11.02 4.01
CA ARG A 83 -17.35 -11.85 2.97
C ARG A 83 -15.85 -12.02 3.22
N GLY A 84 -15.28 -11.29 4.19
CA GLY A 84 -13.86 -11.34 4.46
C GLY A 84 -13.42 -12.62 5.18
N HIS A 85 -12.47 -13.34 4.59
CA HIS A 85 -11.82 -14.47 5.26
C HIS A 85 -10.75 -13.98 6.24
N TRP A 86 -10.71 -14.55 7.46
CA TRP A 86 -9.85 -14.06 8.54
C TRP A 86 -8.35 -14.10 8.20
N LEU A 87 -7.89 -15.14 7.49
CA LEU A 87 -6.49 -15.28 7.11
C LEU A 87 -6.11 -14.28 6.02
N ASP A 88 -7.02 -14.03 5.07
CA ASP A 88 -6.81 -13.05 4.01
C ASP A 88 -6.73 -11.66 4.63
N LYS A 89 -7.70 -11.34 5.49
CA LYS A 89 -7.70 -10.12 6.30
C LYS A 89 -6.38 -9.91 7.06
N LEU A 90 -5.93 -10.92 7.82
CA LEU A 90 -4.65 -10.85 8.55
C LEU A 90 -3.48 -10.55 7.60
N ARG A 91 -3.40 -11.24 6.46
CA ARG A 91 -2.28 -11.10 5.53
C ARG A 91 -2.28 -9.77 4.80
N ARG A 92 -3.43 -9.35 4.26
CA ARG A 92 -3.57 -8.09 3.49
C ARG A 92 -3.43 -6.87 4.39
N GLU A 93 -4.05 -6.87 5.56
CA GLU A 93 -3.92 -5.77 6.50
C GLU A 93 -2.49 -5.66 7.05
N TRP A 94 -1.82 -6.79 7.34
CA TRP A 94 -0.41 -6.76 7.70
C TRP A 94 0.46 -6.16 6.59
N GLN A 95 0.24 -6.57 5.33
CA GLN A 95 0.96 -6.01 4.20
C GLN A 95 0.77 -4.50 4.08
N MET A 96 -0.47 -4.03 4.12
CA MET A 96 -0.76 -2.61 3.99
C MET A 96 -0.17 -1.81 5.16
N GLU A 97 -0.24 -2.32 6.40
CA GLU A 97 0.39 -1.67 7.55
C GLU A 97 1.92 -1.58 7.36
N ARG A 98 2.58 -2.69 7.01
CA ARG A 98 4.04 -2.69 6.81
C ARG A 98 4.46 -1.77 5.67
N ALA A 99 3.74 -1.81 4.54
CA ALA A 99 4.00 -0.94 3.40
C ALA A 99 3.84 0.54 3.76
N PHE A 100 2.73 0.91 4.39
CA PHE A 100 2.44 2.30 4.74
C PHE A 100 3.42 2.85 5.78
N GLN A 101 3.67 2.11 6.86
CA GLN A 101 4.61 2.55 7.91
C GLN A 101 6.04 2.69 7.37
N THR A 102 6.46 1.77 6.49
CA THR A 102 7.78 1.83 5.85
C THR A 102 7.89 3.01 4.88
N ALA A 103 6.83 3.28 4.10
CA ALA A 103 6.79 4.42 3.20
C ALA A 103 6.82 5.76 3.95
N LEU A 104 6.06 5.90 5.04
CA LEU A 104 6.14 7.11 5.89
C LEU A 104 7.55 7.32 6.45
N TRP A 105 8.18 6.25 6.93
CA TRP A 105 9.53 6.32 7.50
C TRP A 105 10.58 6.73 6.48
N LEU A 106 10.58 6.12 5.29
CA LEU A 106 11.61 6.34 4.27
C LEU A 106 11.38 7.61 3.45
N LEU A 107 10.13 7.89 3.08
CA LEU A 107 9.80 8.94 2.12
C LEU A 107 9.42 10.27 2.78
N GLN A 108 8.95 10.24 4.03
CA GLN A 108 8.55 11.40 4.82
C GLN A 108 7.65 12.38 4.04
N PRO A 109 6.47 11.94 3.55
CA PRO A 109 5.53 12.84 2.89
C PRO A 109 4.96 13.86 3.87
N GLU A 110 4.52 15.01 3.35
CA GLU A 110 3.79 15.99 4.15
C GLU A 110 2.29 15.73 4.15
N VAL A 111 1.77 15.17 3.04
CA VAL A 111 0.36 14.87 2.86
C VAL A 111 0.21 13.49 2.23
N VAL A 112 -0.75 12.71 2.71
CA VAL A 112 -1.17 11.43 2.14
C VAL A 112 -2.65 11.55 1.75
N PHE A 113 -2.97 11.19 0.52
CA PHE A 113 -4.33 11.04 0.03
C PHE A 113 -4.68 9.56 -0.13
N ILE A 114 -5.88 9.15 0.26
CA ILE A 114 -6.45 7.83 -0.05
C ILE A 114 -7.70 8.03 -0.92
N LEU A 115 -7.63 7.56 -2.16
CA LEU A 115 -8.60 7.83 -3.21
C LEU A 115 -9.63 6.69 -3.33
N GLY A 116 -10.55 6.62 -2.39
CA GLY A 116 -11.70 5.72 -2.47
C GLY A 116 -11.41 4.27 -2.13
N ASP A 117 -12.52 3.53 -2.00
CA ASP A 117 -12.61 2.11 -1.70
C ASP A 117 -11.68 1.69 -0.54
N ILE A 118 -11.86 2.41 0.57
CA ILE A 118 -11.13 2.19 1.81
C ILE A 118 -11.55 0.83 2.36
N PHE A 119 -12.87 0.65 2.50
CA PHE A 119 -13.49 -0.56 3.02
C PHE A 119 -14.16 -1.33 1.89
N ASP A 120 -13.99 -2.66 1.85
CA ASP A 120 -14.62 -3.51 0.83
C ASP A 120 -16.14 -3.60 0.99
N GLU A 121 -16.61 -3.38 2.22
CA GLU A 121 -17.98 -3.69 2.66
C GLU A 121 -18.72 -2.49 3.27
N GLY A 122 -18.15 -1.29 3.19
CA GLY A 122 -18.70 -0.09 3.82
C GLY A 122 -20.19 0.08 3.51
N LYS A 123 -20.60 -0.06 2.25
CA LYS A 123 -21.99 0.10 1.80
C LYS A 123 -23.01 -0.84 2.44
N TRP A 124 -22.61 -1.99 2.98
CA TRP A 124 -23.52 -2.95 3.63
C TRP A 124 -23.13 -3.30 5.07
N SER A 125 -22.11 -2.64 5.64
CA SER A 125 -21.68 -2.88 7.02
C SER A 125 -22.71 -2.37 8.04
N SER A 126 -22.92 -3.16 9.09
CA SER A 126 -23.64 -2.71 10.29
C SER A 126 -22.85 -1.62 11.02
N SER A 127 -23.50 -0.87 11.90
CA SER A 127 -22.83 0.19 12.69
C SER A 127 -21.63 -0.33 13.48
N GLN A 128 -21.72 -1.55 14.03
CA GLN A 128 -20.61 -2.16 14.76
C GLN A 128 -19.48 -2.59 13.82
N ALA A 129 -19.80 -3.27 12.72
CA ALA A 129 -18.77 -3.69 11.75
C ALA A 129 -18.04 -2.49 11.15
N TRP A 130 -18.77 -1.40 10.87
CA TRP A 130 -18.17 -0.13 10.46
C TRP A 130 -17.20 0.43 11.51
N ALA A 131 -17.59 0.46 12.78
CA ALA A 131 -16.72 0.94 13.86
C ALA A 131 -15.44 0.09 13.99
N ASP A 132 -15.59 -1.24 13.94
CA ASP A 132 -14.47 -2.18 13.97
C ASP A 132 -13.52 -1.96 12.77
N ASP A 133 -14.08 -1.70 11.59
CA ASP A 133 -13.31 -1.45 10.37
C ASP A 133 -12.55 -0.11 10.45
N VAL A 134 -13.21 0.94 10.96
CA VAL A 134 -12.60 2.26 11.19
C VAL A 134 -11.46 2.21 12.22
N GLU A 135 -11.61 1.45 13.30
CA GLU A 135 -10.54 1.26 14.28
C GLU A 135 -9.29 0.65 13.63
N ARG A 136 -9.48 -0.41 12.81
CA ARG A 136 -8.37 -1.04 12.09
C ARG A 136 -7.75 -0.11 11.07
N PHE A 137 -8.55 0.69 10.36
CA PHE A 137 -8.05 1.73 9.47
C PHE A 137 -7.11 2.68 10.22
N HIS A 138 -7.53 3.23 11.36
CA HIS A 138 -6.71 4.17 12.12
C HIS A 138 -5.42 3.55 12.66
N LYS A 139 -5.47 2.26 13.05
CA LYS A 139 -4.28 1.52 13.49
C LYS A 139 -3.27 1.33 12.36
N MET A 140 -3.75 0.94 11.18
CA MET A 140 -2.94 0.61 10.01
C MET A 140 -2.33 1.85 9.36
N PHE A 141 -3.14 2.89 9.17
CA PHE A 141 -2.74 4.17 8.58
C PHE A 141 -2.37 5.22 9.63
N ARG A 142 -1.87 4.78 10.80
CA ARG A 142 -1.36 5.69 11.83
C ARG A 142 -0.21 6.53 11.28
N HIS A 143 -0.21 7.81 11.60
CA HIS A 143 0.77 8.76 11.08
C HIS A 143 1.06 9.84 12.14
N PRO A 144 2.24 10.48 12.10
CA PRO A 144 2.55 11.61 12.97
C PRO A 144 1.64 12.81 12.71
N HIS A 145 1.40 13.64 13.73
CA HIS A 145 0.52 14.82 13.62
C HIS A 145 0.90 15.84 12.53
N HIS A 146 2.17 15.88 12.11
CA HIS A 146 2.62 16.79 11.05
C HIS A 146 2.27 16.31 9.64
N VAL A 147 1.94 15.02 9.47
CA VAL A 147 1.50 14.46 8.19
C VAL A 147 -0.01 14.60 8.08
N GLN A 148 -0.50 15.24 7.03
CA GLN A 148 -1.94 15.34 6.79
C GLN A 148 -2.44 14.09 6.07
N LEU A 149 -3.56 13.51 6.54
CA LEU A 149 -4.24 12.42 5.84
C LEU A 149 -5.59 12.93 5.30
N LYS A 150 -5.81 12.78 3.99
CA LYS A 150 -7.04 13.16 3.30
C LYS A 150 -7.63 11.94 2.61
N VAL A 151 -8.92 11.73 2.75
CA VAL A 151 -9.58 10.50 2.29
C VAL A 151 -10.82 10.87 1.50
N VAL A 152 -10.98 10.27 0.32
CA VAL A 152 -12.15 10.42 -0.55
C VAL A 152 -12.94 9.11 -0.53
N ALA A 153 -14.27 9.20 -0.62
CA ALA A 153 -15.13 8.01 -0.63
C ALA A 153 -15.12 7.32 -1.99
N GLY A 154 -15.16 5.99 -1.99
CA GLY A 154 -15.44 5.16 -3.16
C GLY A 154 -16.79 4.44 -3.08
N ASN A 155 -17.12 3.68 -4.12
CA ASN A 155 -18.40 3.00 -4.25
C ASN A 155 -18.54 1.84 -3.26
N HIS A 156 -17.44 1.22 -2.81
CA HIS A 156 -17.48 0.22 -1.74
C HIS A 156 -17.74 0.83 -0.36
N ASP A 157 -17.33 2.07 -0.13
CA ASP A 157 -17.48 2.77 1.15
C ASP A 157 -18.93 3.19 1.41
N ILE A 158 -19.54 3.85 0.41
CA ILE A 158 -20.85 4.52 0.57
C ILE A 158 -21.95 3.98 -0.34
N GLY A 159 -21.62 3.11 -1.30
CA GLY A 159 -22.55 2.57 -2.29
C GLY A 159 -22.66 3.48 -3.52
N PHE A 160 -23.01 2.89 -4.67
CA PHE A 160 -23.22 3.62 -5.93
C PHE A 160 -24.72 3.75 -6.25
N HIS A 161 -25.13 4.90 -6.77
CA HIS A 161 -26.51 5.21 -7.16
C HIS A 161 -27.53 4.83 -6.06
N TYR A 162 -28.42 3.86 -6.32
CA TYR A 162 -29.50 3.45 -5.40
C TYR A 162 -28.98 2.78 -4.11
N GLN A 163 -27.72 2.34 -4.10
CA GLN A 163 -27.07 1.82 -2.89
C GLN A 163 -26.53 2.93 -2.00
N MET A 164 -26.41 4.16 -2.51
CA MET A 164 -25.96 5.30 -1.72
C MET A 164 -27.07 5.79 -0.79
N SER A 165 -26.70 6.32 0.37
CA SER A 165 -27.67 6.95 1.28
C SER A 165 -27.03 8.07 2.10
N THR A 166 -27.85 9.05 2.50
CA THR A 166 -27.41 10.15 3.37
C THR A 166 -26.78 9.64 4.67
N TYR A 167 -27.29 8.53 5.22
CA TYR A 167 -26.69 7.89 6.40
C TYR A 167 -25.25 7.44 6.14
N ARG A 168 -25.01 6.71 5.04
CA ARG A 168 -23.67 6.18 4.70
C ARG A 168 -22.66 7.30 4.44
N ILE A 169 -23.08 8.33 3.70
CA ILE A 169 -22.26 9.52 3.43
C ILE A 169 -21.90 10.23 4.73
N LYS A 170 -22.89 10.60 5.55
CA LYS A 170 -22.65 11.31 6.82
C LYS A 170 -21.77 10.50 7.78
N ARG A 171 -21.97 9.17 7.82
CA ARG A 171 -21.14 8.25 8.60
C ARG A 171 -19.68 8.27 8.13
N PHE A 172 -19.44 8.23 6.82
CA PHE A 172 -18.10 8.30 6.24
C PHE A 172 -17.43 9.65 6.54
N GLU A 173 -18.13 10.76 6.29
CA GLU A 173 -17.64 12.12 6.51
C GLU A 173 -17.36 12.43 7.98
N LYS A 174 -18.10 11.80 8.90
CA LYS A 174 -17.83 11.90 10.34
C LYS A 174 -16.45 11.36 10.70
N VAL A 175 -15.95 10.36 9.99
CA VAL A 175 -14.63 9.75 10.22
C VAL A 175 -13.54 10.50 9.45
N PHE A 176 -13.80 10.80 8.18
CA PHE A 176 -12.77 11.26 7.24
C PHE A 176 -12.79 12.76 6.92
N ASN A 177 -13.65 13.51 7.62
CA ASN A 177 -13.93 14.93 7.37
C ASN A 177 -14.70 15.16 6.05
N ARG A 178 -15.57 16.18 6.06
CA ARG A 178 -16.34 16.62 4.89
C ARG A 178 -15.59 17.65 4.04
N GLU A 179 -14.40 18.08 4.46
CA GLU A 179 -13.62 19.07 3.72
C GLU A 179 -13.47 18.67 2.25
N ARG A 180 -13.94 19.55 1.34
CA ARG A 180 -13.84 19.36 -0.11
C ARG A 180 -12.74 20.17 -0.76
N LEU A 181 -12.30 21.24 -0.11
CA LEU A 181 -11.22 22.10 -0.58
C LEU A 181 -10.17 22.16 0.51
N PHE A 182 -9.00 21.61 0.22
CA PHE A 182 -7.82 21.66 1.09
C PHE A 182 -6.72 22.45 0.40
N SER A 183 -6.16 23.45 1.09
CA SER A 183 -5.09 24.29 0.56
C SER A 183 -3.82 24.08 1.36
N TRP A 184 -2.71 23.79 0.69
CA TRP A 184 -1.41 23.57 1.33
C TRP A 184 -0.28 24.05 0.42
N LYS A 185 0.68 24.81 0.96
CA LYS A 185 1.81 25.39 0.19
C LYS A 185 1.37 26.11 -1.11
N GLY A 186 0.24 26.81 -1.06
CA GLY A 186 -0.32 27.53 -2.22
C GLY A 186 -0.98 26.63 -3.27
N ILE A 187 -1.14 25.34 -3.01
CA ILE A 187 -1.79 24.37 -3.90
C ILE A 187 -3.20 24.10 -3.38
N ASN A 188 -4.19 24.14 -4.27
CA ASN A 188 -5.58 23.80 -3.96
C ASN A 188 -5.88 22.37 -4.41
N PHE A 189 -6.32 21.54 -3.46
CA PHE A 189 -6.82 20.19 -3.70
C PHE A 189 -8.34 20.19 -3.56
N VAL A 190 -9.03 19.73 -4.60
CA VAL A 190 -10.48 19.53 -4.57
C VAL A 190 -10.76 18.04 -4.45
N MET A 191 -11.29 17.63 -3.31
CA MET A 191 -11.68 16.25 -3.01
C MET A 191 -13.10 16.01 -3.52
N VAL A 192 -13.26 15.15 -4.51
CA VAL A 192 -14.52 14.95 -5.23
C VAL A 192 -15.08 13.57 -4.92
N ASN A 193 -16.33 13.52 -4.44
CA ASN A 193 -17.08 12.27 -4.36
C ASN A 193 -17.67 11.94 -5.74
N SER A 194 -16.90 11.29 -6.60
CA SER A 194 -17.32 10.96 -7.97
C SER A 194 -18.49 9.98 -8.04
N VAL A 195 -18.69 9.17 -6.99
CA VAL A 195 -19.83 8.23 -6.85
C VAL A 195 -21.17 8.97 -6.79
N ALA A 196 -21.14 10.27 -6.45
CA ALA A 196 -22.29 11.15 -6.46
C ALA A 196 -22.35 12.07 -7.70
N LEU A 197 -21.66 11.74 -8.80
CA LEU A 197 -21.63 12.56 -10.02
C LEU A 197 -22.10 11.79 -11.26
N GLU A 198 -23.13 10.96 -11.12
CA GLU A 198 -23.72 10.19 -12.24
C GLU A 198 -24.37 11.09 -13.30
N GLY A 199 -24.83 12.30 -12.90
CA GLY A 199 -25.47 13.26 -13.80
C GLY A 199 -26.94 12.94 -14.13
N ASP A 200 -27.57 12.08 -13.34
CA ASP A 200 -28.98 11.69 -13.47
C ASP A 200 -29.95 12.60 -12.69
N GLY A 201 -29.43 13.63 -12.01
CA GLY A 201 -30.21 14.56 -11.20
C GLY A 201 -30.70 13.98 -9.86
N CYS A 202 -30.13 12.89 -9.38
CA CYS A 202 -30.49 12.35 -8.05
C CYS A 202 -30.28 13.41 -6.94
N ASN A 203 -31.05 13.37 -5.84
CA ASN A 203 -30.94 14.39 -4.78
C ASN A 203 -29.51 14.54 -4.23
N ILE A 204 -28.83 13.41 -3.95
CA ILE A 204 -27.44 13.42 -3.48
C ILE A 204 -26.49 13.95 -4.57
N CYS A 205 -26.77 13.63 -5.83
CA CYS A 205 -25.96 14.02 -6.98
C CYS A 205 -26.03 15.54 -7.19
N SER A 206 -27.24 16.08 -7.16
CA SER A 206 -27.51 17.51 -7.27
C SER A 206 -26.85 18.31 -6.14
N GLU A 207 -26.85 17.78 -4.91
CA GLU A 207 -26.14 18.38 -3.77
C GLU A 207 -24.61 18.38 -3.97
N ALA A 208 -24.06 17.27 -4.44
CA ALA A 208 -22.63 17.13 -4.71
C ALA A 208 -22.17 18.07 -5.84
N GLU A 209 -22.93 18.14 -6.93
CA GLU A 209 -22.72 19.09 -8.01
C GLU A 209 -22.76 20.52 -7.46
N ALA A 210 -23.83 20.93 -6.76
CA ALA A 210 -23.95 22.27 -6.18
C ALA A 210 -22.78 22.64 -5.23
N GLU A 211 -22.21 21.68 -4.50
CA GLU A 211 -21.03 21.91 -3.68
C GLU A 211 -19.78 22.19 -4.54
N LEU A 212 -19.56 21.44 -5.61
CA LEU A 212 -18.46 21.69 -6.56
C LEU A 212 -18.63 23.02 -7.28
N ILE A 213 -19.87 23.38 -7.62
CA ILE A 213 -20.25 24.67 -8.17
C ILE A 213 -19.82 25.80 -7.22
N LYS A 214 -20.12 25.65 -5.94
CA LYS A 214 -19.72 26.65 -4.94
C LYS A 214 -18.21 26.77 -4.79
N ILE A 215 -17.48 25.65 -4.87
CA ILE A 215 -16.01 25.64 -4.81
C ILE A 215 -15.41 26.32 -6.03
N SER A 216 -15.95 26.08 -7.23
CA SER A 216 -15.46 26.74 -8.44
C SER A 216 -15.56 28.26 -8.34
N HIS A 217 -16.67 28.79 -7.82
CA HIS A 217 -16.85 30.23 -7.63
C HIS A 217 -15.88 30.79 -6.59
N LYS A 218 -15.51 30.01 -5.57
CA LYS A 218 -14.50 30.41 -4.59
C LYS A 218 -13.09 30.47 -5.20
N LEU A 219 -12.78 29.58 -6.13
CA LEU A 219 -11.46 29.51 -6.78
C LEU A 219 -11.33 30.47 -7.97
N ASN A 220 -12.42 30.74 -8.69
CA ASN A 220 -12.47 31.66 -9.83
C ASN A 220 -13.15 32.97 -9.41
N CYS A 221 -12.35 33.97 -9.02
CA CYS A 221 -12.85 35.25 -8.50
C CYS A 221 -13.67 36.13 -9.49
N SER A 222 -13.86 35.75 -10.76
CA SER A 222 -14.74 36.45 -11.72
C SER A 222 -14.81 35.70 -13.07
N ARG A 223 -16.01 35.69 -13.69
CA ARG A 223 -16.45 35.21 -15.02
C ARG A 223 -16.89 33.74 -15.19
N GLU A 224 -18.22 33.64 -15.35
CA GLU A 224 -19.06 32.67 -16.08
C GLU A 224 -18.43 31.34 -16.54
N LEU A 225 -18.83 30.29 -15.83
CA LEU A 225 -19.33 29.00 -16.34
C LEU A 225 -18.75 28.47 -17.67
N LEU A 226 -17.45 28.24 -17.71
CA LEU A 226 -16.85 27.34 -18.71
C LEU A 226 -15.85 26.41 -18.02
N TRP A 227 -16.30 25.17 -17.76
CA TRP A 227 -15.53 24.03 -17.24
C TRP A 227 -15.11 24.15 -15.77
N TRP A 228 -16.12 24.30 -14.90
CA TRP A 228 -16.15 24.35 -13.44
C TRP A 228 -14.81 24.61 -12.71
N LEU A 229 -13.91 23.63 -12.56
CA LEU A 229 -12.69 23.78 -11.74
C LEU A 229 -11.39 24.05 -12.51
N ARG A 230 -11.35 23.79 -13.82
CA ARG A 230 -10.12 23.78 -14.66
C ARG A 230 -8.89 23.21 -13.94
N PRO A 231 -8.94 21.96 -13.46
CA PRO A 231 -7.81 21.35 -12.77
C PRO A 231 -6.61 21.20 -13.71
N ARG A 232 -5.40 21.28 -13.16
CA ARG A 232 -4.14 21.01 -13.89
C ARG A 232 -3.73 19.54 -13.88
N LEU A 233 -4.35 18.74 -13.02
CA LEU A 233 -4.12 17.32 -12.81
C LEU A 233 -5.35 16.72 -12.12
N VAL A 234 -5.78 15.55 -12.59
CA VAL A 234 -6.80 14.72 -11.91
C VAL A 234 -6.12 13.43 -11.45
N LEU A 235 -6.41 13.03 -10.20
CA LEU A 235 -5.97 11.76 -9.63
C LEU A 235 -7.20 10.97 -9.21
N SER A 236 -7.35 9.76 -9.73
CA SER A 236 -8.52 8.89 -9.51
C SER A 236 -8.09 7.52 -8.97
N GLY A 237 -9.03 6.73 -8.43
CA GLY A 237 -8.81 5.34 -8.00
C GLY A 237 -9.59 4.35 -8.87
N HIS A 238 -10.16 3.31 -8.26
CA HIS A 238 -11.18 2.40 -8.80
C HIS A 238 -10.72 1.41 -9.88
N THR A 239 -9.83 1.78 -10.80
CA THR A 239 -9.38 0.86 -11.87
C THR A 239 -8.38 -0.20 -11.39
N HIS A 240 -7.89 -0.05 -10.16
CA HIS A 240 -6.81 -0.82 -9.53
C HIS A 240 -5.48 -0.77 -10.30
N SER A 241 -5.42 -0.01 -11.39
CA SER A 241 -4.34 0.01 -12.38
C SER A 241 -3.87 1.42 -12.60
N ALA A 242 -2.57 1.59 -12.82
CA ALA A 242 -2.08 2.88 -13.28
C ALA A 242 -2.50 3.06 -14.75
N CYS A 243 -3.27 4.11 -15.03
CA CYS A 243 -3.71 4.52 -16.36
C CYS A 243 -3.53 6.03 -16.47
N GLU A 244 -3.13 6.51 -17.64
CA GLU A 244 -3.03 7.94 -17.93
C GLU A 244 -3.98 8.26 -19.08
N VAL A 245 -4.84 9.25 -18.87
CA VAL A 245 -5.81 9.72 -19.86
C VAL A 245 -5.67 11.22 -19.97
N LEU A 246 -5.71 11.74 -21.20
CA LEU A 246 -5.73 13.18 -21.43
C LEU A 246 -7.16 13.62 -21.72
N HIS A 247 -7.72 14.45 -20.84
CA HIS A 247 -9.05 15.02 -21.01
C HIS A 247 -9.05 16.23 -21.94
N GLY A 248 -10.26 16.66 -22.31
CA GLY A 248 -10.46 17.93 -23.03
C GLY A 248 -9.74 19.10 -22.34
N ALA A 249 -9.25 20.06 -23.15
CA ALA A 249 -8.37 21.15 -22.72
C ALA A 249 -6.96 20.73 -22.21
N GLY A 250 -6.55 19.47 -22.43
CA GLY A 250 -5.19 19.01 -22.16
C GLY A 250 -4.92 18.71 -20.68
N VAL A 251 -5.95 18.39 -19.90
CA VAL A 251 -5.82 18.05 -18.49
C VAL A 251 -5.45 16.57 -18.33
N PRO A 252 -4.29 16.22 -17.75
CA PRO A 252 -3.95 14.83 -17.48
C PRO A 252 -4.76 14.28 -16.30
N GLU A 253 -5.28 13.07 -16.46
CA GLU A 253 -5.77 12.22 -15.38
C GLU A 253 -4.85 11.02 -15.22
N VAL A 254 -4.47 10.74 -13.97
CA VAL A 254 -3.74 9.53 -13.61
C VAL A 254 -4.56 8.72 -12.61
N SER A 255 -4.92 7.49 -12.98
CA SER A 255 -5.49 6.54 -12.03
C SER A 255 -4.38 5.99 -11.13
N VAL A 256 -4.58 6.11 -9.82
CA VAL A 256 -3.72 5.57 -8.79
C VAL A 256 -4.01 4.07 -8.65
N PRO A 257 -2.98 3.20 -8.77
CA PRO A 257 -3.15 1.77 -8.64
C PRO A 257 -3.49 1.37 -7.19
N SER A 258 -4.06 0.17 -7.05
CA SER A 258 -4.40 -0.35 -5.72
C SER A 258 -3.16 -0.54 -4.84
N PHE A 259 -3.30 -0.17 -3.57
CA PHE A 259 -2.29 -0.34 -2.54
C PHE A 259 -2.27 -1.76 -1.91
N SER A 260 -3.27 -2.59 -2.24
CA SER A 260 -3.54 -3.85 -1.56
C SER A 260 -3.27 -5.05 -2.47
N TRP A 261 -2.60 -6.08 -1.93
CA TRP A 261 -2.48 -7.36 -2.63
C TRP A 261 -3.82 -8.03 -2.94
N ARG A 262 -4.90 -7.63 -2.24
CA ARG A 262 -6.24 -8.15 -2.48
C ARG A 262 -6.68 -7.97 -3.94
N ASN A 263 -6.26 -6.86 -4.54
CA ASN A 263 -6.71 -6.45 -5.86
C ASN A 263 -5.70 -6.83 -6.94
N ARG A 264 -4.40 -6.78 -6.64
CA ARG A 264 -3.32 -7.09 -7.60
C ARG A 264 -2.09 -7.67 -6.93
N ASN A 265 -1.38 -8.52 -7.66
CA ASN A 265 -0.08 -9.04 -7.27
C ASN A 265 1.00 -7.93 -7.12
N ASN A 266 0.90 -6.84 -7.88
CA ASN A 266 1.87 -5.75 -7.93
C ASN A 266 1.33 -4.40 -7.40
N PRO A 267 0.98 -4.31 -6.11
CA PRO A 267 0.43 -3.09 -5.55
C PRO A 267 1.48 -1.97 -5.58
N SER A 268 0.99 -0.74 -5.59
CA SER A 268 1.83 0.44 -5.73
C SER A 268 1.09 1.69 -5.28
N PHE A 269 1.81 2.80 -5.18
CA PHE A 269 1.24 4.11 -4.92
C PHE A 269 1.92 5.16 -5.80
N ILE A 270 1.32 6.35 -5.88
CA ILE A 270 1.90 7.48 -6.61
C ILE A 270 2.51 8.47 -5.62
N MET A 271 3.70 8.94 -5.93
CA MET A 271 4.39 10.04 -5.27
C MET A 271 4.28 11.28 -6.16
N GLY A 272 3.91 12.41 -5.56
CA GLY A 272 3.87 13.71 -6.24
C GLY A 272 4.77 14.72 -5.56
N SER A 273 5.62 15.36 -6.36
CA SER A 273 6.26 16.62 -6.00
C SER A 273 5.47 17.73 -6.68
N MET A 274 4.99 18.71 -5.92
CA MET A 274 4.06 19.71 -6.42
C MET A 274 4.44 21.12 -5.97
N THR A 275 4.33 22.08 -6.87
CA THR A 275 4.30 23.52 -6.56
C THR A 275 2.94 24.09 -6.98
N PRO A 276 2.60 25.36 -6.67
CA PRO A 276 1.37 25.98 -7.15
C PRO A 276 1.19 25.93 -8.67
N THR A 277 2.30 25.91 -9.42
CA THR A 277 2.32 26.00 -10.89
C THR A 277 2.62 24.67 -11.56
N GLU A 278 3.62 23.92 -11.07
CA GLU A 278 4.16 22.72 -11.73
C GLU A 278 4.00 21.47 -10.86
N HIS A 279 4.04 20.29 -11.46
CA HIS A 279 3.97 19.02 -10.75
C HIS A 279 4.76 17.93 -11.46
N ALA A 280 5.21 16.94 -10.71
CA ALA A 280 5.80 15.73 -11.24
C ALA A 280 5.31 14.53 -10.43
N LEU A 281 5.01 13.43 -11.12
CA LEU A 281 4.51 12.20 -10.52
C LEU A 281 5.49 11.06 -10.77
N ALA A 282 5.63 10.17 -9.79
CA ALA A 282 6.38 8.93 -9.93
C ALA A 282 5.63 7.80 -9.24
N LYS A 283 5.63 6.62 -9.87
CA LYS A 283 5.06 5.41 -9.30
C LYS A 283 6.07 4.72 -8.40
N CYS A 284 5.68 4.37 -7.18
CA CYS A 284 6.46 3.55 -6.27
C CYS A 284 5.81 2.18 -6.12
N TYR A 285 6.57 1.11 -6.38
CA TYR A 285 6.10 -0.27 -6.26
C TYR A 285 6.19 -0.76 -4.82
N LEU A 286 5.32 -1.71 -4.48
CA LEU A 286 5.40 -2.52 -3.27
C LEU A 286 5.84 -3.95 -3.62
N PRO A 287 6.27 -4.76 -2.64
CA PRO A 287 6.63 -6.15 -2.87
C PRO A 287 5.51 -6.92 -3.58
N LEU A 288 5.88 -7.81 -4.51
CA LEU A 288 4.90 -8.68 -5.18
C LEU A 288 4.43 -9.77 -4.23
N GLU A 289 3.14 -10.10 -4.25
CA GLU A 289 2.60 -11.20 -3.43
C GLU A 289 3.27 -12.52 -3.81
N ASP A 290 3.35 -12.83 -5.11
CA ASP A 290 3.93 -14.08 -5.60
C ASP A 290 5.40 -14.19 -5.22
N THR A 291 6.16 -13.10 -5.20
CA THR A 291 7.56 -13.14 -4.75
C THR A 291 7.66 -13.56 -3.29
N VAL A 292 6.75 -13.07 -2.44
CA VAL A 292 6.72 -13.46 -1.03
C VAL A 292 6.27 -14.92 -0.87
N LEU A 293 5.23 -15.35 -1.60
CA LEU A 293 4.75 -16.73 -1.57
C LEU A 293 5.81 -17.72 -2.08
N ILE A 294 6.47 -17.42 -3.21
CA ILE A 294 7.56 -18.23 -3.76
C ILE A 294 8.72 -18.32 -2.76
N THR A 295 9.05 -17.23 -2.07
CA THR A 295 10.09 -17.24 -1.04
C THR A 295 9.72 -18.17 0.12
N TYR A 296 8.46 -18.14 0.58
CA TYR A 296 7.97 -19.07 1.60
C TYR A 296 8.00 -20.53 1.13
N CYS A 297 7.52 -20.81 -0.09
CA CYS A 297 7.55 -22.16 -0.66
C CYS A 297 8.99 -22.69 -0.83
N GLY A 298 9.91 -21.85 -1.29
CA GLY A 298 11.33 -22.19 -1.43
C GLY A 298 11.98 -22.50 -0.07
N ALA A 299 11.68 -21.71 0.96
CA ALA A 299 12.13 -21.96 2.32
C ALA A 299 11.59 -23.28 2.90
N ALA A 300 10.30 -23.56 2.70
CA ALA A 300 9.69 -24.82 3.12
C ALA A 300 10.36 -26.02 2.42
N GLY A 301 10.59 -25.93 1.10
CA GLY A 301 11.33 -26.95 0.35
C GLY A 301 12.75 -27.15 0.86
N PHE A 302 13.48 -26.06 1.13
CA PHE A 302 14.81 -26.11 1.73
C PHE A 302 14.82 -26.81 3.10
N LEU A 303 13.84 -26.51 3.96
CA LEU A 303 13.69 -27.16 5.27
C LEU A 303 13.41 -28.66 5.14
N VAL A 304 12.60 -29.09 4.17
CA VAL A 304 12.36 -30.51 3.89
C VAL A 304 13.67 -31.21 3.49
N VAL A 305 14.45 -30.60 2.59
CA VAL A 305 15.75 -31.15 2.17
C VAL A 305 16.72 -31.24 3.35
N LEU A 306 16.78 -30.19 4.19
CA LEU A 306 17.60 -30.17 5.41
C LEU A 306 17.23 -31.33 6.35
N MET A 307 15.94 -31.60 6.52
CA MET A 307 15.45 -32.71 7.34
C MET A 307 15.81 -34.06 6.74
N LEU A 308 15.61 -34.26 5.43
CA LEU A 308 15.96 -35.53 4.77
C LEU A 308 17.46 -35.83 4.83
N ILE A 309 18.32 -34.81 4.68
CA ILE A 309 19.78 -34.95 4.86
C ILE A 309 20.11 -35.33 6.30
N HIS A 310 19.46 -34.70 7.29
CA HIS A 310 19.71 -35.00 8.71
C HIS A 310 19.34 -36.44 9.09
N PHE A 311 18.25 -36.98 8.54
CA PHE A 311 17.85 -38.36 8.75
C PHE A 311 18.58 -39.38 7.85
N GLY A 312 19.53 -38.94 7.03
CA GLY A 312 20.30 -39.81 6.13
C GLY A 312 19.49 -40.37 4.96
N LEU A 313 18.32 -39.80 4.68
CA LEU A 313 17.44 -40.19 3.56
C LEU A 313 17.88 -39.54 2.23
N LEU A 314 18.81 -38.60 2.29
CA LEU A 314 19.44 -37.95 1.13
C LEU A 314 20.95 -37.84 1.38
N ALA A 315 21.75 -38.18 0.37
CA ALA A 315 23.19 -37.97 0.43
C ALA A 315 23.48 -36.46 0.52
N SER A 316 24.25 -36.04 1.52
CA SER A 316 24.69 -34.65 1.62
C SER A 316 25.55 -34.32 0.39
N PRO A 317 25.25 -33.25 -0.38
CA PRO A 317 26.08 -32.84 -1.51
C PRO A 317 27.53 -32.52 -1.09
N PHE A 318 27.75 -32.19 0.19
CA PHE A 318 29.08 -32.02 0.78
C PHE A 318 29.90 -33.31 0.87
N LEU A 319 29.27 -34.47 1.08
CA LEU A 319 29.95 -35.77 1.10
C LEU A 319 30.31 -36.23 -0.32
N PHE A 320 29.48 -35.91 -1.32
CA PHE A 320 29.73 -36.26 -2.72
C PHE A 320 30.86 -35.44 -3.34
N GLY A 321 30.91 -34.12 -3.05
CA GLY A 321 32.01 -33.24 -3.49
C GLY A 321 33.37 -33.61 -2.88
N TRP A 322 33.39 -34.00 -1.60
CA TRP A 322 34.63 -34.44 -0.94
C TRP A 322 35.12 -35.79 -1.47
N GLN A 323 34.23 -36.74 -1.80
CA GLN A 323 34.64 -38.01 -2.44
C GLN A 323 35.19 -37.82 -3.86
N LEU A 324 34.67 -36.87 -4.63
CA LEU A 324 35.23 -36.48 -5.93
C LEU A 324 36.61 -35.83 -5.79
N LEU A 325 36.79 -34.89 -4.86
CA LEU A 325 38.09 -34.26 -4.60
C LEU A 325 39.15 -35.24 -4.06
N ARG A 326 38.74 -36.29 -3.35
CA ARG A 326 39.65 -37.36 -2.92
C ARG A 326 40.11 -38.25 -4.07
N LYS A 327 39.26 -38.50 -5.07
CA LYS A 327 39.62 -39.24 -6.30
C LYS A 327 40.66 -38.49 -7.16
N PHE A 328 40.68 -37.16 -7.12
CA PHE A 328 41.68 -36.35 -7.86
C PHE A 328 43.02 -36.16 -7.11
N LYS A 329 43.13 -36.57 -5.84
CA LYS A 329 44.39 -36.55 -5.07
C LYS A 329 45.15 -37.88 -5.07
N THR A 330 44.64 -38.90 -5.77
CA THR A 330 45.26 -40.22 -5.91
C THR A 330 45.60 -40.54 -7.36
N VAL A 331 46.31 -39.61 -8.03
CA VAL A 331 47.05 -39.85 -9.27
C VAL A 331 48.44 -39.29 -9.10
#